data_AF-A0A9R1J2H0-F1
#
_entry.id   AF-A0A9R1J2H0-F1
#
_cell.length_a   1.000
_cell.length_b   1.000
_cell.length_c   1.000
_cell.angle_alpha   90.00
_cell.angle_beta   90.00
_cell.angle_gamma   90.00
#
_symmetry.space_group_name_H-M   'P 1'
#
loop_
_entity.id
_entity.type
_entity.pdbx_description
1 polymer ?
#
loop_
_entity_poly.entity_id
_entity_poly.type
_entity_poly.pdbx_seq_one_letter_code
_entity_poly.pdbx_strand_id
1 'polypeptide(L)'
;MEAAGAGAATPSHASMVDTDDFDLSRLLNHRPRINVERQRSFDDRSLGDLYLSAMDGRGAGGYMDSYESMYSPGGGLRSLTGTPASSTRLSFEPHPLVGDAWDALRRSLVCFRGQPLGTIAAVDSSSGEVLNYDQVFVRDFVPSALAFLMNGEPEIVKNFLLKTLLLQGWEKRIDRFKLGEGAMPASFKVLKDPKRGVDTLAADFGESAIGRVAPADSGFWWIILLRAYTKSTGDHTLAETPECQKGIRLIMNQCLAEGFDTFPTLLCADGCCMIDRRMGVYGYPIEIQALFFMSLRCALLLLKPEAEGNKDIMERIVTRLHALSYHMRTYFWLDFHQLNDIYRFKTEEYSHTAVNKFNVIPESIPDWLFDFMPSRGGYFVGNVSPARMDFRWFALGNCVAILASLATPEQAGAIMDLIEERWEDLIGEMPLKICYPAIEGHEWQNVTGCDPKNTRWSYHNGGSWPALLFCCRPR
;
A
#
# COMPACT_ATOMS: atom_id res chain seq x y z
N MET A 1 6.13 -81.95 1.19
CA MET A 1 6.04 -81.27 -0.12
C MET A 1 6.33 -79.81 0.15
N GLU A 2 7.47 -79.34 -0.38
CA GLU A 2 7.87 -77.96 -0.77
C GLU A 2 7.36 -76.77 0.06
N ALA A 3 8.25 -76.01 0.73
CA ALA A 3 8.99 -74.83 0.22
C ALA A 3 8.08 -73.62 -0.05
N ALA A 4 8.42 -72.34 0.08
CA ALA A 4 9.48 -71.51 0.64
C ALA A 4 9.03 -70.06 0.33
N GLY A 5 9.46 -69.03 1.07
CA GLY A 5 9.27 -67.64 0.60
C GLY A 5 9.30 -66.57 1.69
N ALA A 6 10.50 -66.05 1.95
CA ALA A 6 10.79 -64.94 2.85
C ALA A 6 10.48 -63.56 2.23
N GLY A 7 10.29 -62.55 3.09
CA GLY A 7 10.27 -61.14 2.70
C GLY A 7 10.15 -60.22 3.91
N ALA A 8 11.29 -59.88 4.52
CA ALA A 8 11.42 -58.85 5.54
C ALA A 8 11.45 -57.44 4.90
N ALA A 9 10.80 -56.46 5.52
CA ALA A 9 10.98 -55.05 5.22
C ALA A 9 11.14 -54.24 6.53
N THR A 10 12.28 -53.56 6.62
CA THR A 10 12.76 -52.65 7.67
C THR A 10 12.04 -51.30 7.67
N PRO A 11 11.91 -50.60 8.81
CA PRO A 11 11.77 -49.15 8.81
C PRO A 11 13.15 -48.50 8.97
N SER A 12 13.60 -47.81 7.93
CA SER A 12 14.81 -46.99 7.93
C SER A 12 14.58 -45.65 8.64
N HIS A 13 15.40 -45.38 9.65
CA HIS A 13 15.67 -44.02 10.13
C HIS A 13 16.24 -43.17 8.98
N ALA A 14 15.67 -41.99 8.76
CA ALA A 14 16.33 -40.90 8.05
C ALA A 14 16.21 -39.62 8.89
N SER A 15 17.37 -39.17 9.36
CA SER A 15 17.63 -37.93 10.08
C SER A 15 17.17 -36.70 9.29
N MET A 16 16.44 -35.80 9.94
CA MET A 16 16.23 -34.43 9.43
C MET A 16 17.59 -33.71 9.41
N VAL A 17 17.94 -33.22 8.23
CA VAL A 17 19.15 -32.46 7.95
C VAL A 17 18.92 -31.03 8.44
N ASP A 18 19.74 -30.59 9.40
CA ASP A 18 19.91 -29.20 9.79
C ASP A 18 20.19 -28.35 8.54
N THR A 19 19.40 -27.29 8.33
CA THR A 19 19.64 -26.34 7.24
C THR A 19 20.36 -25.13 7.82
N ASP A 20 21.55 -24.90 7.28
CA ASP A 20 22.60 -24.00 7.75
C ASP A 20 22.16 -22.57 8.08
N ASP A 21 22.70 -22.09 9.22
CA ASP A 21 22.81 -20.70 9.65
C ASP A 21 23.55 -19.86 8.59
N PHE A 22 22.86 -18.90 7.98
CA PHE A 22 23.51 -17.86 7.16
C PHE A 22 24.06 -16.74 8.04
N ASP A 23 25.38 -16.69 8.14
CA ASP A 23 26.19 -15.76 8.94
C ASP A 23 26.14 -14.31 8.40
N LEU A 24 25.29 -13.48 9.02
CA LEU A 24 25.06 -12.05 8.76
C LEU A 24 26.24 -11.13 9.16
N SER A 25 27.29 -11.65 9.78
CA SER A 25 28.37 -10.83 10.34
C SER A 25 29.29 -10.18 9.30
N ARG A 26 29.32 -10.69 8.06
CA ARG A 26 30.27 -10.24 7.03
C ARG A 26 29.88 -8.97 6.26
N LEU A 27 28.63 -8.52 6.35
CA LEU A 27 28.15 -7.33 5.61
C LEU A 27 28.36 -5.99 6.37
N LEU A 28 28.82 -6.02 7.63
CA LEU A 28 28.78 -4.85 8.51
C LEU A 28 30.06 -4.01 8.58
N ASN A 29 31.13 -4.37 7.87
CA ASN A 29 32.42 -3.67 8.02
C ASN A 29 32.99 -3.18 6.69
N HIS A 30 32.47 -2.08 6.14
CA HIS A 30 33.27 -1.13 5.37
C HIS A 30 32.58 0.26 5.30
N ARG A 31 33.25 1.29 5.83
CA ARG A 31 32.91 2.70 5.62
C ARG A 31 33.88 3.32 4.61
N PRO A 32 33.38 4.07 3.62
CA PRO A 32 34.10 5.22 3.09
C PRO A 32 33.29 6.52 3.25
N ARG A 33 34.01 7.62 3.48
CA ARG A 33 33.52 9.02 3.45
C ARG A 33 33.62 9.55 2.01
N ILE A 34 32.78 10.51 1.59
CA ILE A 34 33.12 11.74 0.81
C ILE A 34 31.87 12.61 0.45
N ASN A 35 32.15 13.90 0.21
CA ASN A 35 31.35 15.13 0.03
C ASN A 35 30.46 15.25 -1.23
N VAL A 36 29.48 16.16 -1.15
CA VAL A 36 28.47 16.53 -2.18
C VAL A 36 28.73 17.91 -2.77
N GLU A 37 28.56 18.08 -4.09
CA GLU A 37 28.32 19.39 -4.73
C GLU A 37 27.27 19.29 -5.87
N ARG A 38 26.40 20.30 -6.00
CA ARG A 38 25.25 20.37 -6.93
C ARG A 38 25.45 21.44 -8.01
N GLN A 39 25.13 21.14 -9.27
CA GLN A 39 24.68 22.15 -10.25
C GLN A 39 23.62 21.61 -11.23
N ARG A 40 22.69 22.49 -11.65
CA ARG A 40 21.52 22.26 -12.53
C ARG A 40 21.71 22.98 -13.87
N SER A 41 21.16 22.44 -14.97
CA SER A 41 20.47 23.22 -16.03
C SER A 41 19.55 22.31 -16.87
N PHE A 42 18.35 22.82 -17.19
CA PHE A 42 17.28 22.19 -17.98
C PHE A 42 17.45 22.42 -19.48
N ASP A 43 17.00 21.48 -20.31
CA ASP A 43 16.33 21.73 -21.59
C ASP A 43 15.30 20.62 -21.88
N ASP A 44 14.24 21.00 -22.58
CA ASP A 44 12.88 20.43 -22.61
C ASP A 44 12.64 19.57 -23.88
N ARG A 45 12.25 18.28 -23.77
CA ARG A 45 11.65 17.51 -24.89
C ARG A 45 10.63 16.43 -24.45
N SER A 46 9.62 16.27 -25.32
CA SER A 46 8.36 15.51 -25.19
C SER A 46 8.50 13.98 -25.13
N LEU A 47 7.55 13.31 -24.46
CA LEU A 47 7.41 11.85 -24.24
C LEU A 47 7.42 10.98 -25.51
N GLY A 48 7.35 11.55 -26.71
CA GLY A 48 7.47 10.83 -27.98
C GLY A 48 8.87 10.34 -28.31
N ASP A 49 9.93 10.99 -27.82
CA ASP A 49 11.32 10.66 -28.17
C ASP A 49 11.87 9.44 -27.40
N LEU A 50 11.22 9.04 -26.30
CA LEU A 50 11.59 7.85 -25.52
C LEU A 50 11.36 6.53 -26.27
N TYR A 51 10.53 6.53 -27.33
CA TYR A 51 10.29 5.34 -28.14
C TYR A 51 11.35 5.12 -29.22
N LEU A 52 12.06 6.19 -29.64
CA LEU A 52 13.03 6.14 -30.74
C LEU A 52 14.47 5.87 -30.28
N SER A 53 14.85 6.24 -29.05
CA SER A 53 16.19 5.93 -28.52
C SER A 53 16.39 4.47 -28.10
N ALA A 54 15.32 3.67 -28.00
CA ALA A 54 15.40 2.27 -27.58
C ALA A 54 15.78 1.29 -28.73
N MET A 55 15.84 1.76 -29.98
CA MET A 55 15.96 0.88 -31.16
C MET A 55 17.22 1.04 -32.00
N ASP A 56 18.06 2.07 -31.81
CA ASP A 56 19.24 2.25 -32.65
C ASP A 56 20.55 2.15 -31.87
N GLY A 57 21.10 0.94 -31.88
CA GLY A 57 22.48 0.69 -31.48
C GLY A 57 23.40 0.81 -32.69
N ARG A 58 24.23 1.87 -32.74
CA ARG A 58 25.56 1.86 -33.39
C ARG A 58 26.33 3.16 -33.10
N GLY A 59 27.44 3.02 -32.37
CA GLY A 59 28.68 3.72 -32.70
C GLY A 59 29.14 4.88 -31.81
N ALA A 60 30.15 4.57 -30.99
CA ALA A 60 31.35 5.36 -30.71
C ALA A 60 31.29 6.59 -29.78
N GLY A 61 31.87 6.39 -28.58
CA GLY A 61 32.96 7.25 -28.09
C GLY A 61 32.61 8.31 -27.06
N GLY A 62 33.11 8.12 -25.84
CA GLY A 62 33.62 9.22 -25.02
C GLY A 62 32.85 9.55 -23.73
N TYR A 63 33.57 9.38 -22.62
CA TYR A 63 33.43 10.07 -21.34
C TYR A 63 32.19 9.78 -20.48
N MET A 64 32.43 8.84 -19.57
CA MET A 64 31.89 8.74 -18.22
C MET A 64 32.08 10.09 -17.49
N ASP A 65 30.98 10.72 -17.05
CA ASP A 65 30.91 11.39 -15.74
C ASP A 65 29.48 11.83 -15.36
N SER A 66 29.14 11.55 -14.10
CA SER A 66 28.17 12.20 -13.21
C SER A 66 26.66 12.01 -13.43
N TYR A 67 26.10 10.99 -12.76
CA TYR A 67 24.67 10.75 -12.54
C TYR A 67 24.13 11.47 -11.28
N GLU A 68 24.76 12.58 -10.85
CA GLU A 68 24.48 13.19 -9.55
C GLU A 68 24.09 14.66 -9.64
N SER A 69 23.03 15.01 -10.39
CA SER A 69 22.29 16.25 -10.12
C SER A 69 20.95 16.30 -10.86
N MET A 70 19.83 16.02 -10.17
CA MET A 70 18.52 16.71 -10.30
C MET A 70 17.39 15.98 -9.55
N TYR A 71 17.42 15.99 -8.21
CA TYR A 71 16.19 15.94 -7.41
C TYR A 71 16.30 16.88 -6.20
N SER A 72 15.99 18.15 -6.42
CA SER A 72 15.39 19.00 -5.40
C SER A 72 14.67 20.16 -6.09
N PRO A 73 13.47 20.55 -5.65
CA PRO A 73 12.86 21.82 -5.98
C PRO A 73 13.42 22.90 -5.05
N GLY A 74 13.78 24.05 -5.61
CA GLY A 74 14.29 25.17 -4.84
C GLY A 74 14.43 26.39 -5.72
N GLY A 75 13.59 27.39 -5.45
CA GLY A 75 13.89 28.81 -5.61
C GLY A 75 13.39 29.52 -6.88
N GLY A 76 12.11 29.93 -6.88
CA GLY A 76 11.74 31.33 -7.06
C GLY A 76 11.41 31.86 -8.46
N LEU A 77 10.12 31.82 -8.82
CA LEU A 77 9.46 32.99 -9.41
C LEU A 77 8.05 33.10 -8.81
N ARG A 78 7.75 34.34 -8.43
CA ARG A 78 6.76 34.74 -7.44
C ARG A 78 5.34 34.51 -7.94
N SER A 79 4.59 33.63 -7.28
CA SER A 79 3.14 33.77 -7.21
C SER A 79 2.82 34.83 -6.17
N LEU A 80 2.42 36.00 -6.65
CA LEU A 80 1.67 37.00 -5.91
C LEU A 80 0.29 36.41 -5.62
N THR A 81 0.12 35.72 -4.49
CA THR A 81 -1.12 35.61 -3.69
C THR A 81 -0.92 34.65 -2.52
N GLY A 82 -0.59 35.21 -1.35
CA GLY A 82 -1.29 34.88 -0.11
C GLY A 82 -1.19 33.50 0.55
N THR A 83 -0.17 32.67 0.31
CA THR A 83 0.09 31.49 1.18
C THR A 83 1.17 31.84 2.20
N PRO A 84 0.93 31.77 3.52
CA PRO A 84 1.99 31.97 4.50
C PRO A 84 2.91 30.75 4.47
N ALA A 85 4.02 30.85 3.75
CA ALA A 85 5.17 30.01 4.00
C ALA A 85 5.58 30.25 5.46
N SER A 86 5.58 29.20 6.28
CA SER A 86 6.18 29.20 7.61
C SER A 86 7.69 29.47 7.47
N SER A 87 8.00 30.74 7.33
CA SER A 87 9.34 31.33 7.37
C SER A 87 9.55 31.99 8.74
N THR A 88 8.92 31.43 9.77
CA THR A 88 9.26 31.72 11.15
C THR A 88 10.28 30.70 11.63
N ARG A 89 11.52 31.15 11.82
CA ARG A 89 12.50 30.56 12.76
C ARG A 89 12.00 30.69 14.20
N LEU A 90 10.79 30.24 14.47
CA LEU A 90 10.26 30.05 15.80
C LEU A 90 10.28 28.54 15.99
N SER A 91 11.25 28.09 16.78
CA SER A 91 11.20 26.81 17.48
C SER A 91 9.85 26.75 18.21
N PHE A 92 8.85 26.14 17.56
CA PHE A 92 7.75 25.58 18.31
C PHE A 92 8.38 24.48 19.14
N GLU A 93 8.53 24.71 20.44
CA GLU A 93 8.60 23.57 21.35
C GLU A 93 7.41 22.68 21.01
N PRO A 94 7.63 21.38 20.75
CA PRO A 94 6.53 20.48 20.47
C PRO A 94 5.52 20.59 21.60
N HIS A 95 4.23 20.67 21.26
CA HIS A 95 3.16 20.62 22.26
C HIS A 95 3.44 19.43 23.20
N PRO A 96 3.32 19.54 24.54
CA PRO A 96 3.75 18.49 25.48
C PRO A 96 3.24 17.08 25.12
N LEU A 97 2.02 16.99 24.59
CA LEU A 97 1.41 15.75 24.08
C LEU A 97 2.23 15.04 22.98
N VAL A 98 3.10 15.74 22.25
CA VAL A 98 4.02 15.12 21.28
C VAL A 98 5.06 14.26 22.00
N GLY A 99 5.56 14.71 23.16
CA GLY A 99 6.44 13.92 24.01
C GLY A 99 5.73 12.67 24.53
N ASP A 100 4.51 12.84 25.07
CA ASP A 100 3.70 11.73 25.56
C ASP A 100 3.37 10.70 24.46
N ALA A 101 3.08 11.17 23.24
CA ALA A 101 2.86 10.33 22.07
C ALA A 101 4.13 9.57 21.67
N TRP A 102 5.30 10.20 21.75
CA TRP A 102 6.58 9.54 21.48
C TRP A 102 6.87 8.46 22.52
N ASP A 103 6.62 8.73 23.79
CA ASP A 103 6.78 7.75 24.87
C ASP A 103 5.81 6.57 24.69
N ALA A 104 4.58 6.83 24.25
CA ALA A 104 3.62 5.77 23.91
C ALA A 104 4.10 4.92 22.72
N LEU A 105 4.63 5.54 21.67
CA LEU A 105 5.21 4.85 20.51
C LEU A 105 6.43 4.00 20.90
N ARG A 106 7.27 4.48 21.82
CA ARG A 106 8.41 3.70 22.32
C ARG A 106 7.98 2.51 23.16
N ARG A 107 6.91 2.65 23.95
CA ARG A 107 6.35 1.55 24.75
C ARG A 107 5.73 0.45 23.89
N SER A 108 5.31 0.74 22.66
CA SER A 108 4.74 -0.26 21.75
C SER A 108 5.80 -1.06 20.97
N LEU A 109 7.10 -0.78 21.17
CA LEU A 109 8.18 -1.46 20.45
C LEU A 109 8.21 -2.96 20.71
N VAL A 110 8.34 -3.73 19.62
CA VAL A 110 8.61 -5.16 19.64
C VAL A 110 10.08 -5.37 19.30
N CYS A 111 10.78 -6.11 20.15
CA CYS A 111 12.15 -6.52 19.92
C CYS A 111 12.24 -8.02 19.61
N PHE A 112 13.10 -8.38 18.67
CA PHE A 112 13.45 -9.76 18.37
C PHE A 112 14.96 -9.93 18.54
N ARG A 113 15.40 -10.81 19.46
CA ARG A 113 16.82 -11.01 19.79
C ARG A 113 17.56 -9.69 20.11
N GLY A 114 16.90 -8.80 20.84
CA GLY A 114 17.44 -7.50 21.25
C GLY A 114 17.42 -6.40 20.19
N GLN A 115 17.01 -6.68 18.95
CA GLN A 115 16.88 -5.69 17.88
C GLN A 115 15.43 -5.18 17.78
N PRO A 116 15.20 -3.87 17.60
CA PRO A 116 13.87 -3.33 17.37
C PRO A 116 13.36 -3.81 16.01
N LEU A 117 12.15 -4.37 16.00
CA LEU A 117 11.59 -5.05 14.83
C LEU A 117 10.29 -4.41 14.33
N GLY A 118 9.50 -3.80 15.20
CA GLY A 118 8.22 -3.21 14.84
C GLY A 118 7.50 -2.61 16.03
N THR A 119 6.23 -2.26 15.87
CA THR A 119 5.35 -1.80 16.96
C THR A 119 4.09 -2.65 17.03
N ILE A 120 3.63 -2.99 18.22
CA ILE A 120 2.34 -3.70 18.41
C ILE A 120 1.16 -2.82 18.00
N ALA A 121 0.06 -3.43 17.59
CA ALA A 121 -1.15 -2.73 17.16
C ALA A 121 -1.85 -1.97 18.32
N ALA A 122 -1.89 -2.54 19.53
CA ALA A 122 -2.40 -1.84 20.70
C ALA A 122 -1.65 -2.18 21.99
N VAL A 123 -1.35 -1.15 22.78
CA VAL A 123 -0.87 -1.28 24.16
C VAL A 123 -2.09 -1.24 25.09
N ASP A 124 -2.92 -2.28 25.06
CA ASP A 124 -4.08 -2.37 25.96
C ASP A 124 -3.73 -3.16 27.22
N SER A 125 -3.95 -2.55 28.38
CA SER A 125 -3.77 -3.15 29.70
C SER A 125 -5.10 -3.51 30.38
N SER A 126 -6.22 -3.24 29.71
CA SER A 126 -7.57 -3.30 30.28
C SER A 126 -8.45 -4.45 29.76
N SER A 127 -8.14 -5.02 28.59
CA SER A 127 -8.88 -6.18 28.05
C SER A 127 -8.18 -7.51 28.37
N GLY A 128 -8.94 -8.44 28.98
CA GLY A 128 -8.47 -9.80 29.27
C GLY A 128 -8.35 -10.71 28.04
N GLU A 129 -8.83 -10.27 26.88
CA GLU A 129 -8.75 -10.96 25.60
C GLU A 129 -7.82 -10.20 24.65
N VAL A 130 -6.52 -10.47 24.76
CA VAL A 130 -5.54 -10.05 23.77
C VAL A 130 -5.77 -10.92 22.53
N LEU A 131 -6.57 -10.43 21.57
CA LEU A 131 -6.82 -11.09 20.28
C LEU A 131 -5.53 -11.10 19.43
N ASN A 132 -5.52 -10.40 18.31
CA ASN A 132 -4.35 -10.19 17.46
C ASN A 132 -3.69 -8.82 17.70
N TYR A 133 -4.18 -8.01 18.64
CA TYR A 133 -3.68 -6.66 18.90
C TYR A 133 -2.27 -6.61 19.51
N ASP A 134 -1.73 -7.75 19.96
CA ASP A 134 -0.33 -7.92 20.38
C ASP A 134 0.64 -8.16 19.22
N GLN A 135 0.13 -8.27 17.99
CA GLN A 135 0.94 -8.53 16.81
C GLN A 135 1.40 -7.22 16.14
N VAL A 136 2.47 -7.33 15.35
CA VAL A 136 2.95 -6.27 14.46
C VAL A 136 2.25 -6.44 13.12
N PHE A 137 1.31 -5.54 12.81
CA PHE A 137 0.65 -5.49 11.50
C PHE A 137 1.46 -4.65 10.52
N VAL A 138 1.45 -5.05 9.25
CA VAL A 138 2.18 -4.31 8.21
C VAL A 138 1.61 -2.91 8.05
N ARG A 139 0.29 -2.77 7.93
CA ARG A 139 -0.38 -1.47 7.74
C ARG A 139 -0.23 -0.55 8.95
N ASP A 140 -0.35 -1.08 10.17
CA ASP A 140 -0.23 -0.34 11.43
C ASP A 140 1.21 0.15 11.67
N PHE A 141 2.20 -0.61 11.21
CA PHE A 141 3.60 -0.23 11.34
C PHE A 141 4.02 0.90 10.38
N VAL A 142 3.33 1.12 9.26
CA VAL A 142 3.67 2.18 8.28
C VAL A 142 3.80 3.57 8.94
N PRO A 143 2.80 4.10 9.66
CA PRO A 143 2.94 5.41 10.32
C PRO A 143 4.06 5.43 11.37
N SER A 144 4.21 4.37 12.17
CA SER A 144 5.31 4.23 13.13
C SER A 144 6.68 4.29 12.44
N ALA A 145 6.82 3.57 11.33
CA ALA A 145 8.04 3.52 10.55
C ALA A 145 8.37 4.88 9.93
N LEU A 146 7.39 5.59 9.38
CA LEU A 146 7.58 6.95 8.88
C LEU A 146 8.01 7.90 10.01
N ALA A 147 7.43 7.78 11.20
CA ALA A 147 7.82 8.57 12.35
C ALA A 147 9.29 8.31 12.75
N PHE A 148 9.71 7.04 12.86
CA PHE A 148 11.11 6.69 13.17
C PHE A 148 12.09 7.13 12.07
N LEU A 149 11.71 7.02 10.79
CA LEU A 149 12.53 7.53 9.67
C LEU A 149 12.73 9.05 9.77
N MET A 150 11.66 9.80 10.02
CA MET A 150 11.72 11.25 10.21
C MET A 150 12.52 11.65 11.45
N ASN A 151 12.55 10.81 12.49
CA ASN A 151 13.37 11.02 13.69
C ASN A 151 14.83 10.55 13.53
N GLY A 152 15.23 10.04 12.36
CA GLY A 152 16.60 9.58 12.11
C GLY A 152 16.94 8.22 12.72
N GLU A 153 15.95 7.37 12.96
CA GLU A 153 16.09 6.03 13.55
C GLU A 153 15.66 4.92 12.57
N PRO A 154 16.39 4.73 11.47
CA PRO A 154 15.95 3.84 10.38
C PRO A 154 16.10 2.35 10.69
N GLU A 155 16.83 1.99 11.75
CA GLU A 155 17.21 0.60 12.05
C GLU A 155 16.00 -0.31 12.29
N ILE A 156 14.98 0.19 13.00
CA ILE A 156 13.74 -0.56 13.19
C ILE A 156 13.04 -0.87 11.87
N VAL A 157 13.07 0.07 10.92
CA VAL A 157 12.42 -0.08 9.60
C VAL A 157 13.20 -1.05 8.74
N LYS A 158 14.54 -0.99 8.77
CA LYS A 158 15.40 -1.97 8.10
C LYS A 158 15.13 -3.40 8.60
N ASN A 159 15.09 -3.58 9.92
CA ASN A 159 14.84 -4.87 10.54
C ASN A 159 13.45 -5.40 10.22
N PHE A 160 12.43 -4.54 10.27
CA PHE A 160 11.08 -4.87 9.82
C PHE A 160 11.07 -5.39 8.38
N LEU A 161 11.62 -4.60 7.44
CA LEU A 161 11.62 -4.93 6.01
C LEU A 161 12.29 -6.27 5.73
N LEU A 162 13.45 -6.53 6.34
CA LEU A 162 14.20 -7.78 6.16
C LEU A 162 13.50 -8.98 6.79
N LYS A 163 12.89 -8.82 7.97
CA LYS A 163 12.17 -9.93 8.61
C LYS A 163 10.86 -10.24 7.91
N THR A 164 10.09 -9.25 7.47
CA THR A 164 8.88 -9.54 6.69
C THR A 164 9.22 -10.15 5.33
N LEU A 165 10.37 -9.80 4.74
CA LEU A 165 10.89 -10.45 3.54
C LEU A 165 11.28 -11.92 3.81
N LEU A 166 11.88 -12.22 4.96
CA LEU A 166 12.11 -13.60 5.38
C LEU A 166 10.80 -14.39 5.51
N LEU A 167 9.76 -13.79 6.11
CA LEU A 167 8.43 -14.38 6.21
C LEU A 167 7.81 -14.62 4.83
N GLN A 168 8.04 -13.74 3.86
CA GLN A 168 7.63 -13.96 2.47
C GLN A 168 8.23 -15.26 1.88
N GLY A 169 9.44 -15.64 2.29
CA GLY A 169 10.08 -16.87 1.84
C GLY A 169 9.50 -18.16 2.43
N TRP A 170 8.59 -18.08 3.40
CA TRP A 170 8.04 -19.27 4.06
C TRP A 170 7.08 -20.06 3.16
N GLU A 171 6.97 -21.35 3.43
CA GLU A 171 5.91 -22.16 2.84
C GLU A 171 4.58 -21.84 3.55
N LYS A 172 3.65 -21.25 2.80
CA LYS A 172 2.36 -20.78 3.32
C LYS A 172 1.26 -21.68 2.79
N ARG A 173 0.44 -22.23 3.69
CA ARG A 173 -0.67 -23.11 3.33
C ARG A 173 -1.91 -22.77 4.12
N ILE A 174 -3.04 -22.71 3.43
CA ILE A 174 -4.37 -22.69 4.04
C ILE A 174 -5.03 -24.02 3.70
N ASP A 175 -5.24 -24.87 4.71
CA ASP A 175 -5.69 -26.25 4.58
C ASP A 175 -4.84 -27.04 3.55
N ARG A 176 -5.34 -27.25 2.34
CA ARG A 176 -4.66 -27.97 1.24
C ARG A 176 -4.18 -27.07 0.10
N PHE A 177 -4.32 -25.76 0.24
CA PHE A 177 -3.97 -24.79 -0.78
C PHE A 177 -2.66 -24.06 -0.42
N LYS A 178 -1.68 -24.07 -1.32
CA LYS A 178 -0.42 -23.33 -1.17
C LYS A 178 -0.64 -21.89 -1.65
N LEU A 179 -0.33 -20.90 -0.82
CA LEU A 179 -0.46 -19.49 -1.20
C LEU A 179 0.65 -19.08 -2.19
N GLY A 180 0.41 -17.95 -2.87
CA GLY A 180 1.39 -17.35 -3.78
C GLY A 180 2.71 -17.02 -3.09
N GLU A 181 3.81 -17.24 -3.79
CA GLU A 181 5.16 -17.02 -3.24
C GLU A 181 5.37 -15.56 -2.81
N GLY A 182 4.78 -14.61 -3.54
CA GLY A 182 4.85 -13.18 -3.25
C GLY A 182 3.98 -12.71 -2.07
N ALA A 183 3.13 -13.57 -1.50
CA ALA A 183 2.20 -13.17 -0.45
C ALA A 183 2.94 -12.64 0.78
N MET A 184 2.59 -11.43 1.23
CA MET A 184 3.10 -10.87 2.48
C MET A 184 2.13 -11.18 3.63
N PRO A 185 2.63 -11.38 4.86
CA PRO A 185 1.76 -11.60 6.01
C PRO A 185 0.97 -10.33 6.35
N ALA A 186 -0.22 -10.49 6.91
CA ALA A 186 -0.98 -9.38 7.49
C ALA A 186 -0.27 -8.85 8.75
N SER A 187 0.16 -9.79 9.59
CA SER A 187 0.80 -9.52 10.88
C SER A 187 1.77 -10.64 11.26
N PHE A 188 2.60 -10.37 12.26
CA PHE A 188 3.43 -11.37 12.90
C PHE A 188 3.66 -11.05 14.38
N LYS A 189 4.04 -12.05 15.17
CA LYS A 189 4.43 -11.90 16.57
C LYS A 189 5.72 -12.62 16.91
N VAL A 190 6.39 -12.11 17.94
CA VAL A 190 7.56 -12.74 18.55
C VAL A 190 7.09 -13.65 19.67
N LEU A 191 7.37 -14.94 19.53
CA LEU A 191 7.13 -15.94 20.57
C LEU A 191 8.43 -16.15 21.35
N LYS A 192 8.38 -15.87 22.66
CA LYS A 192 9.50 -16.12 23.57
C LYS A 192 9.35 -17.51 24.17
N ASP A 193 10.32 -18.40 23.94
CA ASP A 193 10.38 -19.69 24.64
C ASP A 193 11.17 -19.51 25.95
N PRO A 194 10.53 -19.54 27.14
CA PRO A 194 11.21 -19.34 28.41
C PRO A 194 12.17 -20.47 28.77
N LYS A 195 11.99 -21.65 28.18
CA LYS A 195 12.78 -22.86 28.46
C LYS A 195 14.02 -22.95 27.58
N ARG A 196 13.92 -22.52 26.32
CA ARG A 196 15.03 -22.57 25.35
C ARG A 196 15.79 -21.26 25.24
N GLY A 197 15.21 -20.14 25.67
CA GLY A 197 15.81 -18.82 25.55
C GLY A 197 15.94 -18.33 24.09
N VAL A 198 15.16 -18.92 23.17
CA VAL A 198 15.17 -18.60 21.74
C VAL A 198 13.87 -17.91 21.35
N ASP A 199 13.99 -16.71 20.79
CA ASP A 199 12.87 -16.01 20.16
C ASP A 199 12.57 -16.64 18.80
N THR A 200 11.28 -16.96 18.55
CA THR A 200 10.77 -17.41 17.25
C THR A 200 9.73 -16.42 16.72
N LEU A 201 9.48 -16.46 15.41
CA LEU A 201 8.43 -15.67 14.77
C LEU A 201 7.24 -16.56 14.44
N ALA A 202 6.04 -16.01 14.56
CA ALA A 202 4.82 -16.59 14.01
C ALA A 202 4.13 -15.52 13.17
N ALA A 203 3.80 -15.84 11.92
CA ALA A 203 3.18 -14.92 10.98
C ALA A 203 1.76 -15.40 10.65
N ASP A 204 0.87 -14.46 10.33
CA ASP A 204 -0.49 -14.72 9.87
C ASP A 204 -0.63 -14.19 8.43
N PHE A 205 -0.88 -15.08 7.47
CA PHE A 205 -1.13 -14.76 6.06
C PHE A 205 -2.63 -14.73 5.74
N GLY A 206 -3.50 -14.84 6.74
CA GLY A 206 -4.96 -14.92 6.61
C GLY A 206 -5.53 -16.26 7.08
N GLU A 207 -4.69 -17.24 7.42
CA GLU A 207 -5.13 -18.53 7.95
C GLU A 207 -5.76 -18.43 9.33
N SER A 208 -5.29 -17.48 10.16
CA SER A 208 -5.81 -17.24 11.51
C SER A 208 -6.73 -16.02 11.57
N ALA A 209 -6.78 -15.22 10.50
CA ALA A 209 -7.63 -14.05 10.40
C ALA A 209 -9.12 -14.41 10.45
N ILE A 210 -9.89 -13.58 11.16
CA ILE A 210 -11.35 -13.71 11.22
C ILE A 210 -11.91 -13.57 9.80
N GLY A 211 -12.68 -14.57 9.34
CA GLY A 211 -13.22 -14.59 7.98
C GLY A 211 -12.22 -14.98 6.89
N ARG A 212 -10.99 -15.38 7.26
CA ARG A 212 -9.91 -15.78 6.33
C ARG A 212 -9.61 -14.73 5.25
N VAL A 213 -9.62 -13.46 5.66
CA VAL A 213 -9.36 -12.33 4.76
C VAL A 213 -7.91 -12.34 4.26
N ALA A 214 -7.72 -12.03 2.99
CA ALA A 214 -6.39 -11.95 2.37
C ALA A 214 -5.84 -10.51 2.47
N PRO A 215 -4.64 -10.30 3.05
CA PRO A 215 -4.06 -8.98 3.24
C PRO A 215 -3.40 -8.45 1.95
N ALA A 216 -4.21 -8.12 0.94
CA ALA A 216 -3.71 -7.69 -0.38
C ALA A 216 -2.88 -6.39 -0.30
N ASP A 217 -3.19 -5.52 0.66
CA ASP A 217 -2.50 -4.25 0.91
C ASP A 217 -1.06 -4.40 1.43
N SER A 218 -0.75 -5.50 2.14
CA SER A 218 0.51 -5.66 2.87
C SER A 218 1.74 -5.71 1.95
N GLY A 219 1.61 -6.31 0.77
CA GLY A 219 2.67 -6.29 -0.25
C GLY A 219 2.94 -4.89 -0.79
N PHE A 220 1.88 -4.10 -1.02
CA PHE A 220 2.00 -2.73 -1.51
C PHE A 220 2.65 -1.83 -0.46
N TRP A 221 2.20 -1.92 0.79
CA TRP A 221 2.79 -1.16 1.90
C TRP A 221 4.26 -1.50 2.11
N TRP A 222 4.66 -2.77 1.97
CA TRP A 222 6.07 -3.15 2.08
C TRP A 222 6.94 -2.50 1.01
N ILE A 223 6.51 -2.48 -0.25
CA ILE A 223 7.25 -1.81 -1.35
C ILE A 223 7.30 -0.29 -1.13
N ILE A 224 6.17 0.31 -0.74
CA ILE A 224 6.09 1.75 -0.44
C ILE A 224 7.02 2.10 0.72
N LEU A 225 7.08 1.28 1.76
CA LEU A 225 7.93 1.50 2.93
C LEU A 225 9.42 1.30 2.62
N LEU A 226 9.79 0.32 1.79
CA LEU A 226 11.16 0.17 1.29
C LEU A 226 11.60 1.42 0.51
N ARG A 227 10.70 1.97 -0.30
CA ARG A 227 10.95 3.23 -1.02
C ARG A 227 11.06 4.42 -0.07
N ALA A 228 10.25 4.50 0.98
CA ALA A 228 10.35 5.54 2.00
C ALA A 228 11.68 5.45 2.77
N TYR A 229 12.11 4.23 3.14
CA TYR A 229 13.40 3.96 3.77
C TYR A 229 14.55 4.51 2.91
N THR A 230 14.66 4.03 1.66
CA THR A 230 15.76 4.43 0.75
C THR A 230 15.79 5.94 0.50
N LYS A 231 14.62 6.59 0.42
CA LYS A 231 14.54 8.04 0.27
C LYS A 231 14.91 8.82 1.54
N SER A 232 14.55 8.30 2.71
CA SER A 232 14.84 8.96 3.98
C SER A 232 16.31 8.81 4.39
N THR A 233 16.91 7.66 4.14
CA THR A 233 18.28 7.36 4.56
C THR A 233 19.33 7.69 3.49
N GLY A 234 18.94 7.74 2.21
CA GLY A 234 19.86 7.75 1.08
C GLY A 234 20.59 6.41 0.87
N ASP A 235 20.33 5.41 1.71
CA ASP A 235 20.92 4.08 1.61
C ASP A 235 20.11 3.22 0.63
N HIS A 236 20.65 3.06 -0.57
CA HIS A 236 20.08 2.19 -1.59
C HIS A 236 20.48 0.72 -1.41
N THR A 237 21.55 0.42 -0.65
CA THR A 237 22.13 -0.93 -0.59
C THR A 237 21.14 -2.00 -0.15
N LEU A 238 20.23 -1.66 0.77
CA LEU A 238 19.16 -2.55 1.21
C LEU A 238 18.22 -2.95 0.09
N ALA A 239 17.76 -2.00 -0.74
CA ALA A 239 16.84 -2.30 -1.83
C ALA A 239 17.53 -3.08 -2.95
N GLU A 240 18.85 -2.91 -3.10
CA GLU A 240 19.65 -3.52 -4.15
C GLU A 240 20.06 -4.97 -3.84
N THR A 241 19.83 -5.47 -2.63
CA THR A 241 20.18 -6.86 -2.31
C THR A 241 19.36 -7.85 -3.16
N PRO A 242 19.92 -9.03 -3.50
CA PRO A 242 19.22 -10.03 -4.29
C PRO A 242 17.87 -10.44 -3.69
N GLU A 243 17.78 -10.48 -2.36
CA GLU A 243 16.57 -10.85 -1.62
C GLU A 243 15.49 -9.80 -1.80
N CYS A 244 15.81 -8.52 -1.64
CA CYS A 244 14.85 -7.42 -1.82
C CYS A 244 14.39 -7.34 -3.28
N GLN A 245 15.31 -7.45 -4.23
CA GLN A 245 14.97 -7.49 -5.67
C GLN A 245 14.03 -8.66 -6.00
N LYS A 246 14.31 -9.85 -5.46
CA LYS A 246 13.43 -11.02 -5.59
C LYS A 246 12.07 -10.78 -4.93
N GLY A 247 12.04 -10.21 -3.74
CA GLY A 247 10.80 -9.93 -3.01
C GLY A 247 9.88 -8.97 -3.76
N ILE A 248 10.43 -7.89 -4.31
CA ILE A 248 9.68 -6.96 -5.17
C ILE A 248 9.13 -7.70 -6.39
N ARG A 249 9.96 -8.48 -7.11
CA ARG A 249 9.52 -9.27 -8.27
C ARG A 249 8.37 -10.21 -7.93
N LEU A 250 8.45 -10.93 -6.81
CA LEU A 250 7.42 -11.89 -6.40
C LEU A 250 6.08 -11.20 -6.12
N ILE A 251 6.09 -10.05 -5.43
CA ILE A 251 4.87 -9.25 -5.19
C ILE A 251 4.29 -8.77 -6.53
N MET A 252 5.12 -8.17 -7.39
CA MET A 252 4.68 -7.64 -8.68
C MET A 252 4.15 -8.74 -9.62
N ASN A 253 4.79 -9.90 -9.66
CA ASN A 253 4.34 -11.04 -10.47
C ASN A 253 2.96 -11.53 -10.04
N GLN A 254 2.68 -11.57 -8.74
CA GLN A 254 1.36 -11.96 -8.23
C GLN A 254 0.27 -10.96 -8.66
N CYS A 255 0.56 -9.66 -8.67
CA CYS A 255 -0.41 -8.61 -9.03
C CYS A 255 -0.56 -8.39 -10.55
N LEU A 256 0.48 -8.72 -11.32
CA LEU A 256 0.53 -8.56 -12.78
C LEU A 256 0.27 -9.87 -13.53
N ALA A 257 -0.09 -10.93 -12.82
CA ALA A 257 -0.43 -12.21 -13.42
C ALA A 257 -1.59 -12.03 -14.41
N GLU A 258 -1.50 -12.77 -15.52
CA GLU A 258 -2.60 -12.86 -16.49
C GLU A 258 -3.75 -13.66 -15.90
N GLY A 259 -4.98 -13.32 -16.30
CA GLY A 259 -6.19 -13.98 -15.82
C GLY A 259 -7.38 -13.64 -16.69
N PHE A 260 -8.58 -13.99 -16.22
CA PHE A 260 -9.83 -13.70 -16.90
C PHE A 260 -10.31 -12.25 -16.72
N ASP A 261 -9.58 -11.45 -15.94
CA ASP A 261 -9.94 -10.08 -15.67
C ASP A 261 -9.80 -9.23 -16.95
N THR A 262 -10.86 -8.51 -17.30
CA THR A 262 -10.91 -7.63 -18.47
C THR A 262 -10.58 -6.17 -18.10
N PHE A 263 -10.29 -5.91 -16.83
CA PHE A 263 -9.94 -4.60 -16.31
C PHE A 263 -8.46 -4.53 -15.91
N PRO A 264 -7.82 -3.34 -16.01
CA PRO A 264 -6.44 -3.16 -15.57
C PRO A 264 -6.30 -3.09 -14.03
N THR A 265 -7.41 -2.89 -13.33
CA THR A 265 -7.52 -2.89 -11.88
C THR A 265 -7.33 -4.30 -11.31
N LEU A 266 -6.97 -4.39 -10.02
CA LEU A 266 -6.77 -5.65 -9.33
C LEU A 266 -8.08 -6.12 -8.70
N LEU A 267 -8.59 -7.27 -9.15
CA LEU A 267 -9.76 -7.92 -8.55
C LEU A 267 -9.48 -8.38 -7.12
N CYS A 268 -10.36 -8.00 -6.20
CA CYS A 268 -10.23 -8.24 -4.77
C CYS A 268 -11.48 -8.88 -4.16
N ALA A 269 -11.26 -9.75 -3.17
CA ALA A 269 -12.31 -10.18 -2.26
C ALA A 269 -12.69 -9.05 -1.28
N ASP A 270 -13.82 -9.19 -0.60
CA ASP A 270 -14.21 -8.27 0.48
C ASP A 270 -13.22 -8.41 1.66
N GLY A 271 -13.05 -7.35 2.45
CA GLY A 271 -12.15 -7.38 3.60
C GLY A 271 -10.64 -7.41 3.28
N CYS A 272 -10.22 -7.02 2.07
CA CYS A 272 -8.84 -7.25 1.57
C CYS A 272 -7.82 -6.14 1.89
N CYS A 273 -8.24 -5.05 2.54
CA CYS A 273 -7.43 -3.86 2.77
C CYS A 273 -7.54 -3.41 4.24
N MET A 274 -7.32 -2.13 4.56
CA MET A 274 -7.50 -1.61 5.92
C MET A 274 -8.85 -2.03 6.52
N ILE A 275 -9.90 -1.99 5.69
CA ILE A 275 -11.20 -2.58 5.97
C ILE A 275 -11.07 -4.10 5.86
N ASP A 276 -10.84 -4.78 6.99
CA ASP A 276 -10.59 -6.23 7.09
C ASP A 276 -11.86 -7.07 7.37
N ARG A 277 -13.04 -6.50 7.11
CA ARG A 277 -14.35 -7.13 7.31
C ARG A 277 -15.24 -6.88 6.10
N ARG A 278 -16.32 -7.66 5.99
CA ARG A 278 -17.27 -7.55 4.88
C ARG A 278 -17.97 -6.19 4.90
N MET A 279 -17.66 -5.34 3.92
CA MET A 279 -18.16 -3.96 3.81
C MET A 279 -18.56 -3.59 2.38
N GLY A 280 -18.67 -4.58 1.50
CA GLY A 280 -18.95 -4.35 0.09
C GLY A 280 -17.73 -3.81 -0.67
N VAL A 281 -16.52 -4.00 -0.15
CA VAL A 281 -15.29 -3.52 -0.83
C VAL A 281 -14.70 -4.57 -1.78
N TYR A 282 -15.46 -5.63 -2.12
CA TYR A 282 -15.11 -6.60 -3.16
C TYR A 282 -15.13 -5.95 -4.56
N GLY A 283 -14.46 -6.58 -5.53
CA GLY A 283 -14.32 -6.05 -6.89
C GLY A 283 -13.05 -5.23 -7.02
N TYR A 284 -13.18 -3.93 -7.28
CA TYR A 284 -12.03 -3.05 -7.55
C TYR A 284 -12.01 -1.84 -6.62
N PRO A 285 -11.76 -2.03 -5.30
CA PRO A 285 -11.84 -0.94 -4.34
C PRO A 285 -10.72 0.08 -4.55
N ILE A 286 -11.06 1.38 -4.52
CA ILE A 286 -10.14 2.51 -4.76
C ILE A 286 -8.88 2.45 -3.88
N GLU A 287 -9.00 1.99 -2.63
CA GLU A 287 -7.86 1.85 -1.73
C GLU A 287 -6.80 0.91 -2.30
N ILE A 288 -7.20 -0.30 -2.72
CA ILE A 288 -6.26 -1.23 -3.35
C ILE A 288 -5.74 -0.68 -4.67
N GLN A 289 -6.59 -0.06 -5.49
CA GLN A 289 -6.13 0.44 -6.80
C GLN A 289 -5.11 1.57 -6.65
N ALA A 290 -5.31 2.47 -5.70
CA ALA A 290 -4.38 3.56 -5.40
C ALA A 290 -3.06 3.04 -4.82
N LEU A 291 -3.13 2.10 -3.86
CA LEU A 291 -1.94 1.44 -3.30
C LEU A 291 -1.16 0.65 -4.35
N PHE A 292 -1.88 -0.08 -5.21
CA PHE A 292 -1.29 -0.82 -6.32
C PHE A 292 -0.56 0.13 -7.28
N PHE A 293 -1.21 1.22 -7.70
CA PHE A 293 -0.58 2.24 -8.53
C PHE A 293 0.68 2.84 -7.87
N MET A 294 0.62 3.20 -6.59
CA MET A 294 1.77 3.73 -5.85
C MET A 294 2.90 2.70 -5.76
N SER A 295 2.58 1.44 -5.49
CA SER A 295 3.55 0.34 -5.39
C SER A 295 4.23 0.06 -6.73
N LEU A 296 3.50 0.09 -7.86
CA LEU A 296 4.06 -0.07 -9.21
C LEU A 296 5.09 1.03 -9.50
N ARG A 297 4.77 2.30 -9.17
CA ARG A 297 5.70 3.42 -9.32
C ARG A 297 6.93 3.26 -8.43
N CYS A 298 6.75 2.81 -7.18
CA CYS A 298 7.85 2.57 -6.26
C CYS A 298 8.74 1.42 -6.73
N ALA A 299 8.16 0.31 -7.18
CA ALA A 299 8.86 -0.86 -7.69
C ALA A 299 9.72 -0.50 -8.91
N LEU A 300 9.21 0.29 -9.85
CA LEU A 300 9.96 0.75 -11.02
C LEU A 300 11.23 1.53 -10.64
N LEU A 301 11.20 2.26 -9.51
CA LEU A 301 12.33 3.04 -9.01
C LEU A 301 13.28 2.24 -8.11
N LEU A 302 12.88 1.04 -7.67
CA LEU A 302 13.65 0.17 -6.79
C LEU A 302 14.30 -1.01 -7.55
N LEU A 303 13.69 -1.46 -8.65
CA LEU A 303 14.20 -2.58 -9.44
C LEU A 303 15.42 -2.17 -10.27
N LYS A 304 16.47 -3.01 -10.25
CA LYS A 304 17.65 -2.85 -11.11
C LYS A 304 17.44 -3.48 -12.48
N PRO A 305 17.55 -2.76 -13.61
CA PRO A 305 17.38 -3.33 -14.94
C PRO A 305 18.33 -4.50 -15.25
N GLU A 306 19.52 -4.49 -14.66
CA GLU A 306 20.58 -5.47 -14.93
C GLU A 306 20.35 -6.81 -14.22
N ALA A 307 19.48 -6.85 -13.21
CA ALA A 307 19.20 -8.10 -12.50
C ALA A 307 18.27 -9.00 -13.32
N GLU A 308 18.54 -10.31 -13.27
CA GLU A 308 17.81 -11.31 -14.06
C GLU A 308 16.29 -11.25 -13.81
N GLY A 309 15.52 -11.24 -14.90
CA GLY A 309 14.06 -11.15 -14.87
C GLY A 309 13.49 -9.77 -14.55
N ASN A 310 14.30 -8.78 -14.16
CA ASN A 310 13.79 -7.44 -13.84
C ASN A 310 13.30 -6.67 -15.06
N LYS A 311 13.96 -6.81 -16.21
CA LYS A 311 13.60 -6.08 -17.43
C LYS A 311 12.15 -6.36 -17.88
N ASP A 312 11.76 -7.63 -17.95
CA ASP A 312 10.41 -8.05 -18.32
C ASP A 312 9.35 -7.50 -17.34
N ILE A 313 9.60 -7.64 -16.03
CA ILE A 313 8.64 -7.14 -15.04
C ILE A 313 8.53 -5.62 -15.08
N MET A 314 9.61 -4.90 -15.36
CA MET A 314 9.58 -3.44 -15.51
C MET A 314 8.74 -3.01 -16.72
N GLU A 315 8.86 -3.70 -17.86
CA GLU A 315 8.04 -3.44 -19.05
C GLU A 315 6.54 -3.69 -18.77
N ARG A 316 6.23 -4.77 -18.04
CA ARG A 316 4.86 -5.08 -17.59
C ARG A 316 4.33 -4.03 -16.60
N ILE A 317 5.16 -3.56 -15.68
CA ILE A 317 4.83 -2.48 -14.74
C ILE A 317 4.47 -1.19 -15.51
N VAL A 318 5.29 -0.78 -16.46
CA VAL A 318 5.04 0.44 -17.26
C VAL A 318 3.74 0.33 -18.05
N THR A 319 3.52 -0.81 -18.71
CA THR A 319 2.29 -1.09 -19.45
C THR A 319 1.06 -1.00 -18.54
N ARG A 320 1.12 -1.62 -17.36
CA ARG A 320 0.04 -1.58 -16.39
C ARG A 320 -0.20 -0.17 -15.82
N LEU A 321 0.86 0.59 -15.54
CA LEU A 321 0.76 1.97 -15.06
C LEU A 321 -0.02 2.86 -16.04
N HIS A 322 0.25 2.74 -17.34
CA HIS A 322 -0.51 3.49 -18.36
C HIS A 322 -2.00 3.11 -18.37
N ALA A 323 -2.30 1.82 -18.42
CA ALA A 323 -3.67 1.34 -18.44
C ALA A 323 -4.46 1.73 -17.17
N LEU A 324 -3.83 1.57 -16.00
CA LEU A 324 -4.42 1.91 -14.71
C LEU A 324 -4.61 3.42 -14.57
N SER A 325 -3.64 4.24 -14.97
CA SER A 325 -3.78 5.70 -14.95
C SER A 325 -4.97 6.18 -15.78
N TYR A 326 -5.12 5.66 -17.00
CA TYR A 326 -6.26 6.00 -17.86
C TYR A 326 -7.58 5.56 -17.22
N HIS A 327 -7.64 4.30 -16.78
CA HIS A 327 -8.85 3.70 -16.23
C HIS A 327 -9.35 4.44 -14.98
N MET A 328 -8.46 4.69 -14.01
CA MET A 328 -8.82 5.35 -12.76
C MET A 328 -9.28 6.80 -13.01
N ARG A 329 -8.53 7.57 -13.81
CA ARG A 329 -8.87 8.99 -14.09
C ARG A 329 -10.16 9.15 -14.90
N THR A 330 -10.50 8.18 -15.73
CA THR A 330 -11.67 8.26 -16.63
C THR A 330 -12.93 7.72 -15.96
N TYR A 331 -12.83 6.60 -15.24
CA TYR A 331 -14.02 5.86 -14.79
C TYR A 331 -14.25 5.91 -13.28
N PHE A 332 -13.20 6.09 -12.47
CA PHE A 332 -13.37 6.24 -11.02
C PHE A 332 -13.59 7.69 -10.61
N TRP A 333 -13.20 8.66 -11.44
CA TRP A 333 -13.37 10.08 -11.12
C TRP A 333 -14.85 10.50 -11.17
N LEU A 334 -15.29 11.18 -10.11
CA LEU A 334 -16.64 11.72 -9.99
C LEU A 334 -16.57 13.16 -9.47
N ASP A 335 -17.16 14.06 -10.23
CA ASP A 335 -17.47 15.44 -9.85
C ASP A 335 -18.91 15.75 -10.27
N PHE A 336 -19.37 16.98 -10.05
CA PHE A 336 -20.72 17.39 -10.42
C PHE A 336 -21.03 17.22 -11.91
N HIS A 337 -20.05 17.43 -12.81
CA HIS A 337 -20.26 17.25 -14.24
C HIS A 337 -20.43 15.77 -14.58
N GLN A 338 -19.51 14.93 -14.11
CA GLN A 338 -19.56 13.49 -14.34
C GLN A 338 -20.80 12.84 -13.72
N LEU A 339 -21.24 13.31 -12.55
CA LEU A 339 -22.49 12.84 -11.95
C LEU A 339 -23.70 13.13 -12.85
N ASN A 340 -23.77 14.33 -13.44
CA ASN A 340 -24.84 14.69 -14.38
C ASN A 340 -24.79 13.84 -15.65
N ASP A 341 -23.60 13.50 -16.16
CA ASP A 341 -23.45 12.63 -17.31
C ASP A 341 -23.91 11.20 -17.00
N ILE A 342 -23.50 10.64 -15.85
CA ILE A 342 -23.89 9.29 -15.40
C ILE A 342 -25.41 9.22 -15.18
N TYR A 343 -26.01 10.25 -14.60
CA TYR A 343 -27.47 10.34 -14.41
C TYR A 343 -28.24 10.30 -15.74
N ARG A 344 -27.60 10.67 -16.86
CA ARG A 344 -28.19 10.70 -18.21
C ARG A 344 -27.77 9.52 -19.07
N PHE A 345 -27.09 8.52 -18.51
CA PHE A 345 -26.68 7.34 -19.24
C PHE A 345 -27.88 6.61 -19.85
N LYS A 346 -27.65 6.06 -21.03
CA LYS A 346 -28.50 5.01 -21.57
C LYS A 346 -27.95 3.67 -21.11
N THR A 347 -28.86 2.72 -20.90
CA THR A 347 -28.50 1.35 -20.53
C THR A 347 -28.46 0.46 -21.78
N GLU A 348 -27.93 -0.76 -21.63
CA GLU A 348 -27.86 -1.78 -22.68
C GLU A 348 -27.08 -1.33 -23.92
N GLU A 349 -26.04 -0.52 -23.72
CA GLU A 349 -25.15 -0.08 -24.80
C GLU A 349 -24.17 -1.20 -25.19
N TYR A 350 -24.37 -1.78 -26.38
CA TYR A 350 -23.48 -2.80 -26.92
C TYR A 350 -22.65 -2.27 -28.09
N SER A 351 -21.53 -1.62 -27.79
CA SER A 351 -20.56 -1.15 -28.80
C SER A 351 -19.20 -0.76 -28.19
N HIS A 352 -18.15 -0.71 -29.00
CA HIS A 352 -16.86 -0.12 -28.59
C HIS A 352 -16.93 1.40 -28.36
N THR A 353 -17.95 2.07 -28.89
CA THR A 353 -18.21 3.51 -28.74
C THR A 353 -19.24 3.82 -27.66
N ALA A 354 -19.57 2.84 -26.80
CA ALA A 354 -20.48 3.03 -25.68
C ALA A 354 -19.94 4.08 -24.70
N VAL A 355 -20.84 4.95 -24.24
CA VAL A 355 -20.57 5.94 -23.19
C VAL A 355 -20.68 5.24 -21.84
N ASN A 356 -21.75 4.47 -21.62
CA ASN A 356 -21.98 3.71 -20.39
C ASN A 356 -21.27 2.34 -20.44
N LYS A 357 -19.93 2.36 -20.39
CA LYS A 357 -19.08 1.16 -20.58
C LYS A 357 -19.31 0.04 -19.57
N PHE A 358 -19.86 0.35 -18.40
CA PHE A 358 -20.08 -0.61 -17.32
C PHE A 358 -21.56 -0.97 -17.15
N ASN A 359 -22.46 -0.45 -18.00
CA ASN A 359 -23.91 -0.61 -17.88
C ASN A 359 -24.42 -0.21 -16.47
N VAL A 360 -23.94 0.93 -15.95
CA VAL A 360 -24.45 1.50 -14.69
C VAL A 360 -25.89 1.95 -14.92
N ILE A 361 -26.80 1.53 -14.03
CA ILE A 361 -28.22 1.91 -14.08
C ILE A 361 -28.39 3.27 -13.38
N PRO A 362 -28.82 4.34 -14.06
CA PRO A 362 -28.96 5.67 -13.44
C PRO A 362 -29.88 5.69 -12.22
N GLU A 363 -30.93 4.87 -12.23
CA GLU A 363 -31.87 4.72 -11.10
C GLU A 363 -31.23 4.09 -9.86
N SER A 364 -30.02 3.54 -9.97
CA SER A 364 -29.26 2.98 -8.83
C SER A 364 -28.36 4.02 -8.13
N ILE A 365 -28.29 5.24 -8.65
CA ILE A 365 -27.55 6.34 -8.01
C ILE A 365 -28.27 6.71 -6.71
N PRO A 366 -27.57 6.72 -5.55
CA PRO A 366 -28.23 6.95 -4.27
C PRO A 366 -28.55 8.43 -4.04
N ASP A 367 -29.73 8.71 -3.46
CA ASP A 367 -30.23 10.07 -3.28
C ASP A 367 -29.28 11.01 -2.52
N TRP A 368 -28.59 10.48 -1.50
CA TRP A 368 -27.64 11.26 -0.69
C TRP A 368 -26.52 11.90 -1.52
N LEU A 369 -26.18 11.32 -2.68
CA LEU A 369 -25.09 11.78 -3.52
C LEU A 369 -25.40 13.13 -4.17
N PHE A 370 -26.66 13.39 -4.51
CA PHE A 370 -27.06 14.66 -5.13
C PHE A 370 -26.91 15.83 -4.16
N ASP A 371 -27.17 15.60 -2.87
CA ASP A 371 -26.97 16.60 -1.82
C ASP A 371 -25.50 16.69 -1.40
N PHE A 372 -24.79 15.56 -1.39
CA PHE A 372 -23.39 15.50 -1.00
C PHE A 372 -22.45 16.11 -2.04
N MET A 373 -22.70 15.96 -3.35
CA MET A 373 -21.80 16.43 -4.39
C MET A 373 -21.80 17.97 -4.49
N PRO A 374 -20.68 18.65 -4.18
CA PRO A 374 -20.59 20.10 -4.30
C PRO A 374 -20.49 20.56 -5.77
N SER A 375 -20.76 21.84 -6.01
CA SER A 375 -20.54 22.46 -7.33
C SER A 375 -19.06 22.56 -7.70
N ARG A 376 -18.18 22.65 -6.69
CA ARG A 376 -16.73 22.64 -6.83
C ARG A 376 -16.16 21.53 -5.96
N GLY A 377 -15.51 20.57 -6.60
CA GLY A 377 -14.92 19.43 -5.93
C GLY A 377 -15.25 18.13 -6.63
N GLY A 378 -14.63 17.06 -6.16
CA GLY A 378 -14.80 15.73 -6.73
C GLY A 378 -13.89 14.73 -6.03
N TYR A 379 -14.10 13.45 -6.30
CA TYR A 379 -13.32 12.37 -5.69
C TYR A 379 -13.31 11.13 -6.59
N PHE A 380 -12.42 10.19 -6.25
CA PHE A 380 -12.49 8.84 -6.80
C PHE A 380 -13.51 8.01 -6.04
N VAL A 381 -14.51 7.49 -6.74
CA VAL A 381 -15.55 6.61 -6.19
C VAL A 381 -14.95 5.34 -5.60
N GLY A 382 -15.67 4.71 -4.67
CA GLY A 382 -15.20 3.56 -3.93
C GLY A 382 -14.90 2.33 -4.79
N ASN A 383 -15.70 2.09 -5.83
CA ASN A 383 -15.58 0.90 -6.66
C ASN A 383 -16.27 1.10 -8.02
N VAL A 384 -15.71 0.48 -9.07
CA VAL A 384 -16.32 0.42 -10.40
C VAL A 384 -16.13 -1.00 -10.94
N SER A 385 -17.23 -1.69 -11.23
CA SER A 385 -17.24 -3.07 -11.73
C SER A 385 -18.41 -3.28 -12.70
N PRO A 386 -18.51 -4.42 -13.42
CA PRO A 386 -19.64 -4.69 -14.31
C PRO A 386 -20.99 -4.49 -13.61
N ALA A 387 -21.84 -3.61 -14.17
CA ALA A 387 -23.16 -3.22 -13.67
C ALA A 387 -23.19 -2.67 -12.23
N ARG A 388 -22.06 -2.16 -11.71
CA ARG A 388 -21.97 -1.65 -10.34
C ARG A 388 -20.98 -0.49 -10.22
N MET A 389 -21.44 0.58 -9.58
CA MET A 389 -20.59 1.68 -9.12
C MET A 389 -20.90 1.95 -7.65
N ASP A 390 -19.88 1.87 -6.79
CA ASP A 390 -20.01 2.20 -5.37
C ASP A 390 -19.59 3.65 -5.18
N PHE A 391 -20.59 4.52 -5.02
CA PHE A 391 -20.40 5.95 -4.92
C PHE A 391 -19.83 6.40 -3.56
N ARG A 392 -19.67 5.53 -2.56
CA ARG A 392 -19.12 5.95 -1.27
C ARG A 392 -17.72 6.55 -1.44
N TRP A 393 -17.45 7.61 -0.70
CA TRP A 393 -16.14 8.21 -0.60
C TRP A 393 -15.28 7.39 0.36
N PHE A 394 -14.04 7.08 -0.02
CA PHE A 394 -13.07 6.39 0.85
C PHE A 394 -11.82 7.24 1.03
N ALA A 395 -11.49 7.52 2.28
CA ALA A 395 -10.42 8.44 2.66
C ALA A 395 -9.05 8.01 2.14
N LEU A 396 -8.63 6.80 2.50
CA LEU A 396 -7.27 6.32 2.24
C LEU A 396 -7.01 6.22 0.73
N GLY A 397 -7.97 5.72 -0.04
CA GLY A 397 -7.86 5.63 -1.49
C GLY A 397 -7.68 7.00 -2.16
N ASN A 398 -8.45 8.00 -1.77
CA ASN A 398 -8.33 9.36 -2.30
C ASN A 398 -7.01 10.03 -1.88
N CYS A 399 -6.58 9.86 -0.61
CA CYS A 399 -5.31 10.41 -0.15
C CYS A 399 -4.12 9.77 -0.88
N VAL A 400 -4.08 8.44 -1.01
CA VAL A 400 -3.02 7.73 -1.73
C VAL A 400 -3.04 8.10 -3.22
N ALA A 401 -4.21 8.31 -3.82
CA ALA A 401 -4.30 8.76 -5.21
C ALA A 401 -3.61 10.13 -5.43
N ILE A 402 -3.73 11.05 -4.47
CA ILE A 402 -2.98 12.33 -4.48
C ILE A 402 -1.48 12.07 -4.29
N LEU A 403 -1.09 11.34 -3.24
CA LEU A 403 0.32 11.09 -2.88
C LEU A 403 1.09 10.37 -4.00
N ALA A 404 0.44 9.47 -4.72
CA ALA A 404 1.04 8.70 -5.81
C ALA A 404 1.03 9.43 -7.17
N SER A 405 0.44 10.64 -7.23
CA SER A 405 0.15 11.36 -8.48
C SER A 405 -0.67 10.52 -9.47
N LEU A 406 -1.60 9.71 -8.94
CA LEU A 406 -2.65 9.08 -9.72
C LEU A 406 -3.68 10.13 -10.11
N ALA A 407 -4.10 10.96 -9.15
CA ALA A 407 -4.90 12.16 -9.39
C ALA A 407 -4.09 13.16 -10.23
N THR A 408 -4.73 13.82 -11.20
CA THR A 408 -4.14 15.03 -11.81
C THR A 408 -4.09 16.17 -10.79
N PRO A 409 -3.30 17.24 -11.02
CA PRO A 409 -3.29 18.41 -10.14
C PRO A 409 -4.69 19.01 -9.93
N GLU A 410 -5.52 19.03 -10.96
CA GLU A 410 -6.91 19.52 -10.91
C GLU A 410 -7.78 18.61 -10.05
N GLN A 411 -7.69 17.29 -10.24
CA GLN A 411 -8.41 16.30 -9.43
C GLN A 411 -7.98 16.36 -7.96
N ALA A 412 -6.68 16.49 -7.69
CA ALA A 412 -6.17 16.66 -6.33
C ALA A 412 -6.69 17.95 -5.68
N GLY A 413 -6.71 19.06 -6.43
CA GLY A 413 -7.31 20.31 -5.99
C GLY A 413 -8.80 20.17 -5.67
N ALA A 414 -9.54 19.45 -6.51
CA ALA A 414 -10.97 19.18 -6.35
C ALA A 414 -11.29 18.23 -5.17
N ILE A 415 -10.43 17.25 -4.86
CA ILE A 415 -10.56 16.44 -3.64
C ILE A 415 -10.42 17.31 -2.40
N MET A 416 -9.49 18.27 -2.41
CA MET A 416 -9.33 19.20 -1.29
C MET A 416 -10.52 20.17 -1.18
N ASP A 417 -11.02 20.69 -2.31
CA ASP A 417 -12.25 21.52 -2.33
C ASP A 417 -13.45 20.73 -1.76
N LEU A 418 -13.61 19.45 -2.10
CA LEU A 418 -14.65 18.58 -1.54
C LEU A 418 -14.52 18.44 -0.01
N ILE A 419 -13.32 18.19 0.51
CA ILE A 419 -13.08 18.06 1.95
C ILE A 419 -13.38 19.37 2.69
N GLU A 420 -13.03 20.52 2.09
CA GLU A 420 -13.36 21.84 2.63
C GLU A 420 -14.88 22.09 2.64
N GLU A 421 -15.58 21.77 1.54
CA GLU A 421 -17.05 21.99 1.42
C GLU A 421 -17.90 20.98 2.21
N ARG A 422 -17.37 19.79 2.49
CA ARG A 422 -18.02 18.71 3.26
C ARG A 422 -17.25 18.38 4.54
N TRP A 423 -16.69 19.40 5.17
CA TRP A 423 -15.86 19.26 6.36
C TRP A 423 -16.59 18.54 7.50
N GLU A 424 -17.83 18.92 7.80
CA GLU A 424 -18.62 18.32 8.87
C GLU A 424 -18.90 16.81 8.63
N ASP A 425 -19.11 16.43 7.37
CA ASP A 425 -19.40 15.04 6.99
C ASP A 425 -18.14 14.17 7.01
N LEU A 426 -17.03 14.68 6.45
CA LEU A 426 -15.81 13.89 6.22
C LEU A 426 -14.81 13.97 7.39
N ILE A 427 -14.82 15.05 8.15
CA ILE A 427 -13.94 15.30 9.30
C ILE A 427 -14.77 15.37 10.59
N GLY A 428 -15.72 16.29 10.67
CA GLY A 428 -16.47 16.59 11.89
C GLY A 428 -15.55 16.96 13.06
N GLU A 429 -15.85 16.46 14.26
CA GLU A 429 -15.04 16.71 15.46
C GLU A 429 -13.80 15.79 15.59
N MET A 430 -13.69 14.76 14.73
CA MET A 430 -12.60 13.77 14.79
C MET A 430 -12.13 13.38 13.38
N PRO A 431 -10.95 13.85 12.93
CA PRO A 431 -10.40 13.43 11.65
C PRO A 431 -10.01 11.94 11.72
N LEU A 432 -10.16 11.16 10.66
CA LEU A 432 -10.93 11.37 9.42
C LEU A 432 -11.93 10.23 9.30
N LYS A 433 -13.11 10.44 8.68
CA LYS A 433 -13.98 9.31 8.33
C LYS A 433 -13.26 8.32 7.44
N ILE A 434 -13.35 7.03 7.72
CA ILE A 434 -12.75 5.99 6.85
C ILE A 434 -13.48 5.90 5.50
N CYS A 435 -14.81 6.02 5.53
CA CYS A 435 -15.65 6.15 4.36
C CYS A 435 -16.89 7.00 4.67
N TYR A 436 -17.57 7.49 3.63
CA TYR A 436 -18.81 8.23 3.75
C TYR A 436 -19.78 7.92 2.58
N PRO A 437 -21.09 7.80 2.83
CA PRO A 437 -21.74 7.71 4.15
C PRO A 437 -21.63 6.30 4.77
N ALA A 438 -22.19 6.13 5.96
CA ALA A 438 -22.43 4.80 6.53
C ALA A 438 -23.60 4.10 5.81
N ILE A 439 -23.50 2.79 5.64
CA ILE A 439 -24.60 1.94 5.18
C ILE A 439 -25.54 1.61 6.33
N GLU A 440 -26.85 1.68 6.08
CA GLU A 440 -27.90 1.61 7.10
C GLU A 440 -29.03 0.64 6.73
N GLY A 441 -29.85 0.25 7.71
CA GLY A 441 -31.06 -0.55 7.48
C GLY A 441 -30.81 -1.84 6.71
N HIS A 442 -31.59 -2.05 5.64
CA HIS A 442 -31.50 -3.24 4.79
C HIS A 442 -30.17 -3.34 4.03
N GLU A 443 -29.57 -2.20 3.66
CA GLU A 443 -28.28 -2.19 3.00
C GLU A 443 -27.19 -2.72 3.94
N TRP A 444 -27.17 -2.28 5.19
CA TRP A 444 -26.27 -2.81 6.21
C TRP A 444 -26.43 -4.32 6.39
N GLN A 445 -27.67 -4.81 6.49
CA GLN A 445 -27.96 -6.25 6.63
C GLN A 445 -27.41 -7.04 5.44
N ASN A 446 -27.66 -6.58 4.21
CA ASN A 446 -27.29 -7.27 2.99
C ASN A 446 -25.79 -7.21 2.68
N VAL A 447 -25.19 -6.02 2.79
CA VAL A 447 -23.80 -5.77 2.43
C VAL A 447 -22.86 -6.35 3.48
N THR A 448 -23.10 -6.10 4.77
CA THR A 448 -22.21 -6.57 5.84
C THR A 448 -22.51 -7.99 6.32
N GLY A 449 -23.73 -8.49 6.07
CA GLY A 449 -24.21 -9.73 6.68
C GLY A 449 -24.55 -9.55 8.16
N CYS A 450 -25.14 -8.40 8.52
CA CYS A 450 -25.49 -8.02 9.89
C CYS A 450 -24.28 -7.98 10.85
N ASP A 451 -23.13 -7.47 10.38
CA ASP A 451 -21.89 -7.43 11.17
C ASP A 451 -21.99 -6.47 12.37
N PRO A 452 -22.01 -6.98 13.62
CA PRO A 452 -22.25 -6.15 14.81
C PRO A 452 -21.10 -5.18 15.12
N LYS A 453 -19.91 -5.35 14.53
CA LYS A 453 -18.79 -4.40 14.71
C LYS A 453 -18.94 -3.17 13.80
N ASN A 454 -19.61 -3.35 12.66
CA ASN A 454 -19.79 -2.33 11.61
C ASN A 454 -21.21 -1.77 11.61
N THR A 455 -21.76 -1.47 12.79
CA THR A 455 -23.03 -0.75 12.91
C THR A 455 -22.92 0.67 12.33
N ARG A 456 -24.06 1.37 12.25
CA ARG A 456 -24.14 2.74 11.73
C ARG A 456 -23.08 3.66 12.37
N TRP A 457 -22.26 4.30 11.54
CA TRP A 457 -21.18 5.23 11.94
C TRP A 457 -20.12 4.61 12.89
N SER A 458 -19.92 3.29 12.84
CA SER A 458 -19.00 2.56 13.70
C SER A 458 -17.93 1.82 12.91
N TYR A 459 -16.71 1.76 13.47
CA TYR A 459 -15.58 1.01 12.94
C TYR A 459 -15.35 1.29 11.44
N HIS A 460 -15.50 0.31 10.54
CA HIS A 460 -15.31 0.56 9.10
C HIS A 460 -16.52 1.23 8.43
N ASN A 461 -17.70 1.17 9.05
CA ASN A 461 -18.93 1.70 8.48
C ASN A 461 -19.14 3.17 8.86
N GLY A 462 -18.29 4.05 8.31
CA GLY A 462 -18.35 5.49 8.58
C GLY A 462 -17.77 5.93 9.93
N GLY A 463 -16.95 5.09 10.58
CA GLY A 463 -16.22 5.50 11.77
C GLY A 463 -15.15 6.55 11.46
N SER A 464 -14.80 7.38 12.45
CA SER A 464 -13.62 8.27 12.38
C SER A 464 -12.36 7.54 12.85
N TRP A 465 -11.31 7.57 12.04
CA TRP A 465 -10.04 6.90 12.31
C TRP A 465 -8.90 7.92 12.37
N PRO A 466 -8.39 8.25 13.58
CA PRO A 466 -7.28 9.20 13.76
C PRO A 466 -6.01 8.81 13.01
N ALA A 467 -5.79 7.50 12.81
CA ALA A 467 -4.67 6.98 12.05
C ALA A 467 -4.63 7.47 10.58
N LEU A 468 -5.73 7.96 10.01
CA LEU A 468 -5.73 8.49 8.63
C LEU A 468 -5.12 9.89 8.51
N LEU A 469 -4.92 10.60 9.63
CA LEU A 469 -4.43 11.97 9.63
C LEU A 469 -3.05 12.11 8.96
N PHE A 470 -2.17 11.10 9.05
CA PHE A 470 -0.84 11.17 8.41
C PHE A 470 -0.90 11.21 6.88
N CYS A 471 -1.99 10.72 6.27
CA CYS A 471 -2.20 10.77 4.82
C CYS A 471 -2.81 12.09 4.35
N CYS A 472 -3.42 12.86 5.26
CA CYS A 472 -4.02 14.16 4.95
C CYS A 472 -2.95 15.24 4.92
N ARG A 473 -2.66 15.76 3.73
CA ARG A 473 -1.84 16.96 3.59
C ARG A 473 -2.75 18.19 3.48
N PRO A 474 -2.81 19.09 4.47
CA PRO A 474 -3.45 20.39 4.27
C PRO A 474 -2.69 21.18 3.19
N ARG A 475 -3.42 22.02 2.45
CA ARG A 475 -2.91 22.80 1.30
C ARG A 475 -1.64 23.58 1.61
#